data_AF-A0A371J076-F1
#
_entry.id   AF-A0A371J076-F1
#
_cell.length_a   1.000
_cell.length_b   1.000
_cell.length_c   1.000
_cell.angle_alpha   90.00
_cell.angle_beta   90.00
_cell.angle_gamma   90.00
#
_symmetry.space_group_name_H-M   'P 1'
#
loop_
_entity.id
_entity.type
_entity.pdbx_description
1 polymer ?
#
loop_
_entity_poly.entity_id
_entity_poly.type
_entity_poly.pdbx_seq_one_letter_code
_entity_poly.pdbx_strand_id
1 'polypeptide(L)'
;MAYLEKNQEYVIYKFLQRYDYDAVLDVLEEAEIEDGDLYYLLESCKYSVNFDFDKALKSVNKMSERMIQKREIRNLITNLNNLKLGEPEDILSELIENIKIQIVNEEYIDFLGRLYRLKEALFKYIFVSTKESKNYKVCMHGYMVSKKNILYTLKKKYNIYNGNLIHAVTVYTNRHVKNTKRMEKVLNILNSERLENLIKIRNESPVGHGFKGVSKEDIEHIYGNPMEVTKDLVKACELLDIGIKMDKYDHINDIAIQLIGSYTKYQRGDGVSE
;
A
#
# COMPACT_ATOMS: atom_id res chain seq x y z
N MET A 1 -5.31 36.28 4.03
CA MET A 1 -5.80 34.90 3.92
C MET A 1 -5.42 34.44 2.54
N ALA A 2 -4.63 33.37 2.45
CA ALA A 2 -4.38 32.69 1.20
C ALA A 2 -5.68 32.07 0.68
N TYR A 3 -5.87 32.07 -0.64
CA TYR A 3 -7.06 31.54 -1.30
C TYR A 3 -6.63 30.75 -2.53
N LEU A 4 -7.39 29.70 -2.84
CA LEU A 4 -7.21 28.94 -4.07
C LEU A 4 -8.08 29.52 -5.19
N GLU A 5 -7.48 29.67 -6.36
CA GLU A 5 -8.19 29.95 -7.59
C GLU A 5 -8.83 28.68 -8.15
N LYS A 6 -9.88 28.85 -8.98
CA LYS A 6 -10.66 27.72 -9.53
C LYS A 6 -9.83 26.76 -10.39
N ASN A 7 -8.83 27.29 -11.11
CA ASN A 7 -7.86 26.48 -11.86
C ASN A 7 -6.96 25.66 -10.91
N GLN A 8 -6.49 26.23 -9.81
CA GLN A 8 -5.69 25.53 -8.80
C GLN A 8 -6.51 24.40 -8.16
N GLU A 9 -7.76 24.65 -7.77
CA GLU A 9 -8.65 23.60 -7.25
C GLU A 9 -8.83 22.45 -8.23
N TYR A 10 -9.05 22.76 -9.51
CA TYR A 10 -9.18 21.74 -10.55
C TYR A 10 -7.89 20.92 -10.72
N VAL A 11 -6.73 21.57 -10.68
CA VAL A 11 -5.42 20.91 -10.78
C VAL A 11 -5.17 20.02 -9.55
N ILE A 12 -5.44 20.52 -8.35
CA ILE A 12 -5.34 19.74 -7.10
C ILE A 12 -6.23 18.50 -7.19
N TYR A 13 -7.47 18.63 -7.66
CA TYR A 13 -8.37 17.48 -7.84
C TYR A 13 -7.77 16.43 -8.78
N LYS A 14 -7.12 16.84 -9.88
CA LYS A 14 -6.44 15.92 -10.81
C LYS A 14 -5.24 15.22 -10.18
N PHE A 15 -4.46 15.90 -9.36
CA PHE A 15 -3.33 15.29 -8.65
C PHE A 15 -3.81 14.33 -7.55
N LEU A 16 -4.86 14.67 -6.81
CA LEU A 16 -5.47 13.76 -5.82
C LEU A 16 -6.00 12.48 -6.47
N GLN A 17 -6.60 12.55 -7.66
CA GLN A 17 -7.03 11.36 -8.44
C GLN A 17 -5.87 10.40 -8.77
N ARG A 18 -4.63 10.91 -8.77
CA ARG A 18 -3.39 10.18 -9.04
C ARG A 18 -2.55 9.91 -7.79
N TYR A 19 -3.05 10.30 -6.62
CA TYR A 19 -2.33 10.25 -5.33
C TYR A 19 -0.99 11.00 -5.37
N ASP A 20 -0.88 12.01 -6.21
CA ASP A 20 0.32 12.84 -6.35
C ASP A 20 0.30 13.96 -5.33
N TYR A 21 0.54 13.59 -4.08
CA TYR A 21 0.52 14.52 -2.95
C TYR A 21 1.63 15.56 -2.99
N ASP A 22 2.73 15.26 -3.68
CA ASP A 22 3.85 16.20 -3.85
C ASP A 22 3.41 17.37 -4.74
N ALA A 23 2.84 17.07 -5.91
CA ALA A 23 2.32 18.08 -6.81
C ALA A 23 1.17 18.89 -6.20
N VAL A 24 0.35 18.32 -5.31
CA VAL A 24 -0.65 19.10 -4.58
C VAL A 24 0.01 20.10 -3.62
N LEU A 25 1.06 19.69 -2.90
CA LEU A 25 1.77 20.58 -1.98
C LEU A 25 2.42 21.75 -2.75
N ASP A 26 3.04 21.49 -3.90
CA ASP A 26 3.59 22.56 -4.75
C ASP A 26 2.53 23.62 -5.10
N VAL A 27 1.31 23.20 -5.47
CA VAL A 27 0.21 24.12 -5.78
C VAL A 27 -0.26 24.89 -4.53
N LEU A 28 -0.25 24.26 -3.34
CA LEU A 28 -0.58 24.94 -2.10
C LEU A 28 0.48 25.98 -1.71
N GLU A 29 1.76 25.65 -1.85
CA GLU A 29 2.89 26.54 -1.59
C GLU A 29 2.87 27.75 -2.54
N GLU A 30 2.59 27.55 -3.83
CA GLU A 30 2.40 28.64 -4.81
C GLU A 30 1.22 29.57 -4.42
N ALA A 31 0.22 29.04 -3.72
CA ALA A 31 -0.90 29.82 -3.20
C ALA A 31 -0.63 30.42 -1.80
N GLU A 32 0.60 30.34 -1.29
CA GLU A 32 1.02 30.78 0.06
C GLU A 32 0.30 30.01 1.20
N ILE A 33 -0.08 28.75 0.96
CA ILE A 33 -0.67 27.82 1.95
C ILE A 33 0.40 26.82 2.38
N GLU A 34 1.27 27.23 3.29
CA GLU A 34 2.41 26.42 3.78
C GLU A 34 2.17 25.78 5.16
N ASP A 35 0.99 25.99 5.75
CA ASP A 35 0.60 25.45 7.04
C ASP A 35 -0.89 25.10 7.13
N GLY A 36 -1.29 24.57 8.30
CA GLY A 36 -2.68 24.22 8.59
C GLY A 36 -3.06 22.77 8.25
N ASP A 37 -4.31 22.45 8.54
CA ASP A 37 -4.78 21.06 8.54
C ASP A 37 -4.74 20.39 7.16
N LEU A 38 -5.04 21.14 6.10
CA LEU A 38 -4.94 20.63 4.72
C LEU A 38 -3.49 20.30 4.38
N TYR A 39 -2.59 21.26 4.60
CA TYR A 39 -1.17 21.11 4.29
C TYR A 39 -0.55 19.92 5.04
N TYR A 40 -0.75 19.83 6.35
CA TYR A 40 -0.21 18.73 7.16
C TYR A 40 -0.81 17.36 6.85
N LEU A 41 -2.08 17.30 6.42
CA LEU A 41 -2.69 16.06 5.96
C LEU A 41 -2.04 15.56 4.66
N LEU A 42 -1.83 16.45 3.69
CA LEU A 42 -1.19 16.10 2.42
C LEU A 42 0.31 15.81 2.58
N GLU A 43 1.00 16.56 3.44
CA GLU A 43 2.38 16.27 3.83
C GLU A 43 2.49 14.87 4.46
N SER A 44 1.55 14.51 5.33
CA SER A 44 1.48 13.16 5.90
C SER A 44 1.30 12.09 4.81
N CYS A 45 0.44 12.34 3.83
CA CYS A 45 0.18 11.41 2.73
C CYS A 45 1.39 11.24 1.82
N LYS A 46 2.05 12.36 1.44
CA LYS A 46 3.32 12.36 0.67
C LYS A 46 4.36 11.44 1.31
N TYR A 47 4.54 11.53 2.62
CA TYR A 47 5.47 10.65 3.31
C TYR A 47 4.96 9.20 3.42
N SER A 48 3.67 9.00 3.68
CA SER A 48 3.07 7.68 3.85
C SER A 48 3.13 6.83 2.57
N VAL A 49 2.81 7.40 1.39
CA VAL A 49 2.89 6.67 0.11
C VAL A 49 4.31 6.27 -0.26
N ASN A 50 5.30 6.96 0.31
CA ASN A 50 6.73 6.69 0.18
C ASN A 50 7.30 5.84 1.34
N PHE A 51 6.43 5.26 2.19
CA PHE A 51 6.80 4.44 3.35
C PHE A 51 7.64 5.16 4.43
N ASP A 52 7.70 6.49 4.43
CA ASP A 52 8.31 7.29 5.50
C ASP A 52 7.28 7.55 6.61
N PHE A 53 6.90 6.49 7.32
CA PHE A 53 5.85 6.55 8.34
C PHE A 53 6.22 7.43 9.54
N ASP A 54 7.52 7.62 9.79
CA ASP A 54 8.01 8.51 10.84
C ASP A 54 7.70 9.97 10.52
N LYS A 55 8.02 10.44 9.31
CA LYS A 55 7.66 11.79 8.89
C LYS A 55 6.15 11.94 8.69
N ALA A 56 5.49 10.94 8.12
CA ALA A 56 4.03 10.95 7.98
C ALA A 56 3.32 11.19 9.31
N LEU A 57 3.75 10.49 10.37
CA LEU A 57 3.21 10.64 11.72
C LEU A 57 3.57 12.00 12.34
N LYS A 58 4.78 12.51 12.09
CA LYS A 58 5.16 13.86 12.55
C LYS A 58 4.29 14.94 11.91
N SER A 59 3.98 14.84 10.63
CA SER A 59 3.13 15.80 9.91
C SER A 59 1.70 15.79 10.43
N VAL A 60 1.03 14.63 10.50
CA VAL A 60 -0.37 14.56 10.96
C VAL A 60 -0.55 15.06 12.40
N ASN A 61 0.48 14.91 13.25
CA ASN A 61 0.43 15.40 14.63
C ASN A 61 0.59 16.92 14.77
N LYS A 62 0.94 17.65 13.70
CA LYS A 62 0.94 19.12 13.68
C LYS A 62 -0.45 19.72 13.40
N MET A 63 -1.41 18.89 12.99
CA MET A 63 -2.79 19.32 12.77
C MET A 63 -3.41 19.86 14.06
N SER A 64 -4.46 20.65 13.90
CA SER A 64 -5.24 21.18 15.02
C SER A 64 -5.85 20.05 15.87
N GLU A 65 -5.98 20.29 17.18
CA GLU A 65 -6.58 19.31 18.11
C GLU A 65 -7.97 18.87 17.67
N ARG A 66 -8.76 19.81 17.13
CA ARG A 66 -10.10 19.53 16.58
C ARG A 66 -10.04 18.50 15.45
N MET A 67 -9.05 18.60 14.55
CA MET A 67 -8.89 17.66 13.45
C MET A 67 -8.35 16.32 13.94
N ILE A 68 -7.36 16.32 14.84
CA ILE A 68 -6.81 15.09 15.44
C ILE A 68 -7.91 14.29 16.14
N GLN A 69 -8.92 14.93 16.72
CA GLN A 69 -10.05 14.25 17.36
C GLN A 69 -11.07 13.65 16.38
N LYS A 70 -11.05 14.01 15.09
CA LYS A 70 -11.90 13.36 14.08
C LYS A 70 -11.53 11.88 13.97
N ARG A 71 -12.55 11.02 13.84
CA ARG A 71 -12.38 9.56 13.85
C ARG A 71 -11.45 9.10 12.73
N GLU A 72 -11.60 9.71 11.55
CA GLU A 72 -10.83 9.41 10.35
C GLU A 72 -9.34 9.71 10.54
N ILE A 73 -9.01 10.86 11.15
CA ILE A 73 -7.63 11.25 11.46
C ILE A 73 -7.05 10.39 12.59
N ARG A 74 -7.83 10.06 13.62
CA ARG A 74 -7.39 9.09 14.65
C ARG A 74 -7.07 7.74 14.04
N ASN A 75 -7.90 7.25 13.13
CA ASN A 75 -7.66 5.98 12.44
C ASN A 75 -6.38 6.04 11.61
N LEU A 76 -6.10 7.15 10.92
CA LEU A 76 -4.84 7.38 10.21
C LEU A 76 -3.64 7.35 11.16
N ILE A 77 -3.71 8.06 12.29
CA ILE A 77 -2.65 8.07 13.31
C ILE A 77 -2.40 6.66 13.87
N THR A 78 -3.45 5.91 14.18
CA THR A 78 -3.33 4.51 14.64
C THR A 78 -2.70 3.64 13.56
N ASN A 79 -3.15 3.76 12.31
CA ASN A 79 -2.58 3.04 11.17
C ASN A 79 -1.09 3.34 10.99
N LEU A 80 -0.66 4.62 11.02
CA LEU A 80 0.75 5.01 10.92
C LEU A 80 1.61 4.43 12.07
N ASN A 81 1.07 4.38 13.29
CA ASN A 81 1.77 3.72 14.40
C ASN A 81 1.89 2.21 14.19
N ASN A 82 0.82 1.55 13.74
CA ASN A 82 0.84 0.12 13.44
C ASN A 82 1.83 -0.22 12.32
N LEU A 83 1.90 0.62 11.28
CA LEU A 83 2.87 0.51 10.21
C LEU A 83 4.30 0.55 10.75
N LYS A 84 4.63 1.51 11.63
CA LYS A 84 5.94 1.56 12.29
C LYS A 84 6.24 0.31 13.12
N LEU A 85 5.25 -0.21 13.83
CA LEU A 85 5.37 -1.43 14.65
C LEU A 85 5.46 -2.71 13.81
N GLY A 86 5.23 -2.62 12.49
CA GLY A 86 5.26 -3.77 11.58
C GLY A 86 4.05 -4.68 11.75
N GLU A 87 2.89 -4.13 12.11
CA GLU A 87 1.65 -4.90 12.21
C GLU A 87 1.27 -5.48 10.83
N PRO A 88 1.05 -6.81 10.71
CA PRO A 88 0.87 -7.45 9.41
C PRO A 88 -0.29 -6.91 8.59
N GLU A 89 -1.44 -6.66 9.23
CA GLU A 89 -2.64 -6.16 8.53
C GLU A 89 -2.38 -4.79 7.91
N ASP A 90 -1.81 -3.86 8.68
CA ASP A 90 -1.54 -2.51 8.22
C ASP A 90 -0.41 -2.51 7.15
N ILE A 91 0.68 -3.26 7.35
CA ILE A 91 1.77 -3.34 6.37
C ILE A 91 1.30 -3.93 5.03
N LEU A 92 0.51 -5.00 5.06
CA LEU A 92 0.01 -5.62 3.84
C LEU A 92 -1.05 -4.76 3.17
N SER A 93 -1.90 -4.08 3.95
CA SER A 93 -2.85 -3.08 3.42
C SER A 93 -2.12 -1.95 2.72
N GLU A 94 -1.04 -1.42 3.32
CA GLU A 94 -0.23 -0.37 2.72
C GLU A 94 0.40 -0.78 1.40
N LEU A 95 0.94 -2.00 1.33
CA LEU A 95 1.52 -2.53 0.10
C LEU A 95 0.45 -2.70 -1.00
N ILE A 96 -0.78 -3.10 -0.64
CA ILE A 96 -1.88 -3.24 -1.60
C ILE A 96 -2.34 -1.87 -2.12
N GLU A 97 -2.51 -0.89 -1.24
CA GLU A 97 -2.79 0.50 -1.64
C GLU A 97 -1.71 1.05 -2.56
N ASN A 98 -0.47 0.79 -2.20
CA ASN A 98 0.68 1.27 -2.94
C ASN A 98 0.83 0.56 -4.31
N ILE A 99 0.37 -0.69 -4.45
CA ILE A 99 0.19 -1.37 -5.74
C ILE A 99 -0.92 -0.69 -6.57
N LYS A 100 -2.07 -0.37 -5.96
CA LYS A 100 -3.17 0.36 -6.60
C LYS A 100 -2.69 1.70 -7.16
N ILE A 101 -1.91 2.46 -6.37
CA ILE A 101 -1.35 3.75 -6.79
C ILE A 101 -0.47 3.59 -8.04
N GLN A 102 0.41 2.58 -8.11
CA GLN A 102 1.24 2.36 -9.32
C GLN A 102 0.41 2.01 -10.55
N ILE A 103 -0.66 1.23 -10.37
CA ILE A 103 -1.56 0.90 -11.48
C ILE A 103 -2.24 2.18 -11.99
N VAL A 104 -2.74 3.02 -11.09
CA VAL A 104 -3.39 4.30 -11.44
C VAL A 104 -2.44 5.25 -12.15
N ASN A 105 -1.16 5.26 -11.75
CA ASN A 105 -0.14 6.10 -12.36
C ASN A 105 0.57 5.48 -13.57
N GLU A 106 0.15 4.28 -14.00
CA GLU A 106 0.75 3.53 -15.11
C GLU A 106 2.24 3.19 -14.90
N GLU A 107 2.67 3.10 -13.65
CA GLU A 107 4.04 2.77 -13.22
C GLU A 107 4.23 1.24 -13.17
N TYR A 108 4.08 0.57 -14.32
CA TYR A 108 3.96 -0.90 -14.37
C TYR A 108 5.23 -1.66 -13.92
N ILE A 109 6.42 -1.07 -14.09
CA ILE A 109 7.66 -1.66 -13.60
C ILE A 109 7.67 -1.71 -12.07
N ASP A 110 7.33 -0.59 -11.41
CA ASP A 110 7.27 -0.52 -9.96
C ASP A 110 6.11 -1.33 -9.38
N PHE A 111 4.96 -1.35 -10.07
CA PHE A 111 3.85 -2.26 -9.80
C PHE A 111 4.33 -3.71 -9.68
N LEU A 112 5.07 -4.21 -10.67
CA LEU A 112 5.60 -5.58 -10.68
C LEU A 112 6.60 -5.84 -9.54
N GLY A 113 7.43 -4.83 -9.22
CA GLY A 113 8.32 -4.87 -8.07
C GLY A 113 7.56 -5.05 -6.74
N ARG A 114 6.55 -4.21 -6.52
CA ARG A 114 5.71 -4.21 -5.30
C ARG A 114 4.84 -5.47 -5.21
N LEU A 115 4.33 -5.96 -6.33
CA LEU A 115 3.62 -7.24 -6.43
C LEU A 115 4.49 -8.41 -5.92
N TYR A 116 5.73 -8.51 -6.40
CA TYR A 116 6.64 -9.54 -5.94
C TYR A 116 6.97 -9.39 -4.44
N ARG A 117 7.16 -8.15 -3.95
CA ARG A 117 7.38 -7.87 -2.53
C ARG A 117 6.20 -8.35 -1.67
N LEU A 118 4.97 -8.06 -2.09
CA LEU A 118 3.77 -8.49 -1.38
C LEU A 118 3.62 -10.02 -1.39
N LYS A 119 3.82 -10.67 -2.53
CA LYS A 119 3.84 -12.15 -2.61
C LYS A 119 4.88 -12.74 -1.66
N GLU A 120 6.11 -12.23 -1.66
CA GLU A 120 7.16 -12.69 -0.75
C GLU A 120 6.79 -12.45 0.72
N ALA A 121 6.18 -11.31 1.05
CA ALA A 121 5.69 -10.99 2.39
C ALA A 121 4.62 -11.95 2.88
N LEU A 122 3.68 -12.35 2.00
CA LEU A 122 2.65 -13.35 2.33
C LEU A 122 3.26 -14.72 2.61
N PHE A 123 4.25 -15.16 1.82
CA PHE A 123 4.97 -16.41 2.13
C PHE A 123 5.73 -16.33 3.46
N LYS A 124 6.35 -15.18 3.79
CA LYS A 124 6.97 -14.97 5.10
C LYS A 124 5.95 -15.08 6.24
N TYR A 125 4.80 -14.43 6.07
CA TYR A 125 3.71 -14.49 7.04
C TYR A 125 3.19 -15.91 7.23
N ILE A 126 2.90 -16.63 6.13
CA ILE A 126 2.45 -18.04 6.17
C ILE A 126 3.43 -18.88 6.99
N PHE A 127 4.73 -18.80 6.70
CA PHE A 127 5.72 -19.58 7.42
C PHE A 127 5.73 -19.29 8.92
N VAL A 128 5.77 -18.02 9.31
CA VAL A 128 5.88 -17.65 10.73
C VAL A 128 4.57 -17.97 11.47
N SER A 129 3.42 -17.63 10.90
CA SER A 129 2.10 -17.87 11.51
C SER A 129 1.79 -19.36 11.69
N THR A 130 2.27 -20.24 10.82
CA THR A 130 2.03 -21.70 10.94
C THR A 130 3.09 -22.42 11.75
N LYS A 131 4.30 -21.86 11.86
CA LYS A 131 5.40 -22.46 12.63
C LYS A 131 5.27 -22.16 14.11
N GLU A 132 4.90 -20.93 14.45
CA GLU A 132 4.89 -20.45 15.83
C GLU A 132 3.59 -20.81 16.54
N SER A 133 3.59 -20.69 17.87
CA SER A 133 2.38 -20.92 18.67
C SER A 133 1.29 -19.91 18.31
N LYS A 134 0.01 -20.26 18.54
CA LYS A 134 -1.14 -19.37 18.31
C LYS A 134 -1.04 -18.01 19.02
N ASN A 135 -0.24 -17.92 20.08
CA ASN A 135 -0.05 -16.70 20.87
C ASN A 135 1.06 -15.79 20.31
N TYR A 136 1.81 -16.23 19.29
CA TYR A 136 2.86 -15.42 18.69
C TYR A 136 2.24 -14.37 17.78
N LYS A 137 2.43 -13.09 18.15
CA LYS A 137 2.06 -11.96 17.31
C LYS A 137 3.13 -11.76 16.24
N VAL A 138 2.77 -11.97 14.97
CA VAL A 138 3.68 -11.75 13.85
C VAL A 138 3.97 -10.25 13.71
N CYS A 139 5.26 -9.91 13.55
CA CYS A 139 5.71 -8.56 13.23
C CYS A 139 6.50 -8.61 11.92
N MET A 140 6.10 -7.82 10.93
CA MET A 140 6.67 -7.79 9.58
C MET A 140 8.05 -7.14 9.52
N HIS A 141 8.46 -6.42 10.56
CA HIS A 141 9.82 -5.89 10.73
C HIS A 141 10.72 -6.85 11.53
N GLY A 142 10.14 -7.91 12.11
CA GLY A 142 10.83 -8.79 13.04
C GLY A 142 11.83 -9.71 12.36
N TYR A 143 12.84 -10.13 13.13
CA TYR A 143 13.84 -11.11 12.68
C TYR A 143 13.21 -12.43 12.19
N MET A 144 12.06 -12.82 12.76
CA MET A 144 11.38 -14.08 12.42
C MET A 144 10.94 -14.14 10.95
N VAL A 145 10.48 -13.03 10.38
CA VAL A 145 10.06 -12.95 8.97
C VAL A 145 11.23 -12.71 8.00
N SER A 146 12.46 -12.55 8.50
CA SER A 146 13.62 -12.34 7.64
C SER A 146 13.90 -13.56 6.77
N LYS A 147 14.21 -13.34 5.49
CA LYS A 147 14.53 -14.42 4.53
C LYS A 147 15.64 -15.34 5.07
N LYS A 148 16.68 -14.77 5.67
CA LYS A 148 17.81 -15.52 6.25
C LYS A 148 17.35 -16.46 7.36
N ASN A 149 16.55 -15.99 8.32
CA ASN A 149 16.05 -16.80 9.41
C ASN A 149 15.13 -17.92 8.93
N ILE A 150 14.22 -17.62 8.00
CA ILE A 150 13.28 -18.60 7.45
C ILE A 150 14.04 -19.70 6.72
N LEU A 151 14.93 -19.34 5.78
CA LEU A 151 15.72 -20.33 5.03
C LEU A 151 16.63 -21.17 5.93
N TYR A 152 17.24 -20.56 6.94
CA TYR A 152 18.02 -21.28 7.95
C TYR A 152 17.15 -22.30 8.70
N THR A 153 15.97 -21.88 9.16
CA THR A 153 15.03 -22.73 9.89
C THR A 153 14.52 -23.88 9.01
N LEU A 154 14.14 -23.59 7.76
CA LEU A 154 13.72 -24.59 6.77
C LEU A 154 14.80 -25.65 6.55
N LYS A 155 16.05 -25.22 6.40
CA LYS A 155 17.19 -26.13 6.27
C LYS A 155 17.40 -26.99 7.51
N LYS A 156 17.46 -26.36 8.70
CA LYS A 156 17.87 -27.05 9.94
C LYS A 156 16.78 -27.90 10.59
N LYS A 157 15.53 -27.46 10.56
CA LYS A 157 14.41 -28.12 11.25
C LYS A 157 13.58 -29.01 10.32
N TYR A 158 13.50 -28.65 9.04
CA TYR A 158 12.59 -29.31 8.09
C TYR A 158 13.33 -30.00 6.93
N ASN A 159 14.67 -29.94 6.89
CA ASN A 159 15.49 -30.55 5.86
C ASN A 159 15.14 -30.07 4.43
N ILE A 160 14.75 -28.79 4.29
CA ILE A 160 14.39 -28.15 3.01
C ILE A 160 15.55 -27.27 2.55
N TYR A 161 16.23 -27.67 1.48
CA TYR A 161 17.41 -27.00 0.92
C TYR A 161 17.04 -26.30 -0.39
N ASN A 162 16.41 -25.13 -0.29
CA ASN A 162 16.10 -24.30 -1.46
C ASN A 162 16.41 -22.83 -1.13
N GLY A 163 17.16 -22.14 -2.00
CA GLY A 163 17.52 -20.73 -1.83
C GLY A 163 16.40 -19.75 -2.19
N ASN A 164 15.40 -20.21 -2.94
CA ASN A 164 14.20 -19.43 -3.24
C ASN A 164 13.20 -19.58 -2.08
N LEU A 165 12.91 -18.47 -1.40
CA LEU A 165 12.04 -18.43 -0.24
C LEU A 165 10.62 -18.91 -0.54
N ILE A 166 10.03 -18.46 -1.64
CA ILE A 166 8.66 -18.79 -2.03
C ILE A 166 8.53 -20.29 -2.26
N HIS A 167 9.44 -20.89 -3.03
CA HIS A 167 9.44 -22.33 -3.27
C HIS A 167 9.71 -23.12 -1.97
N ALA A 168 10.68 -22.69 -1.16
CA ALA A 168 11.02 -23.36 0.08
C ALA A 168 9.83 -23.37 1.07
N VAL A 169 9.13 -22.23 1.21
CA VAL A 169 7.94 -22.13 2.05
C VAL A 169 6.78 -22.94 1.46
N THR A 170 6.57 -22.93 0.13
CA THR A 170 5.54 -23.78 -0.50
C THR A 170 5.75 -25.25 -0.20
N VAL A 171 6.99 -25.75 -0.32
CA VAL A 171 7.33 -27.14 0.03
C VAL A 171 7.07 -27.41 1.52
N TYR A 172 7.44 -26.47 2.39
CA TYR A 172 7.18 -26.58 3.82
C TYR A 172 5.67 -26.66 4.11
N THR A 173 4.87 -25.77 3.53
CA THR A 173 3.42 -25.73 3.75
C THR A 173 2.79 -27.04 3.30
N ASN A 174 3.15 -27.55 2.12
CA ASN A 174 2.61 -28.81 1.60
C ASN A 174 3.00 -30.04 2.43
N ARG A 175 4.18 -30.04 3.06
CA ARG A 175 4.69 -31.21 3.81
C ARG A 175 4.37 -31.17 5.30
N HIS A 176 4.27 -29.99 5.90
CA HIS A 176 4.31 -29.84 7.37
C HIS A 176 3.17 -29.01 7.95
N VAL A 177 2.41 -28.27 7.13
CA VAL A 177 1.23 -27.54 7.59
C VAL A 177 0.00 -28.40 7.31
N LYS A 178 -0.96 -28.41 8.25
CA LYS A 178 -2.21 -29.18 8.09
C LYS A 178 -2.89 -28.77 6.79
N ASN A 179 -3.10 -29.73 5.90
CA ASN A 179 -3.79 -29.48 4.65
C ASN A 179 -5.26 -29.13 4.94
N THR A 180 -5.58 -27.85 4.79
CA THR A 180 -6.94 -27.33 4.92
C THR A 180 -7.34 -26.76 3.56
N LYS A 181 -8.62 -26.90 3.19
CA LYS A 181 -9.16 -26.28 1.96
C LYS A 181 -8.86 -24.77 1.89
N ARG A 182 -8.75 -24.12 3.04
CA ARG A 182 -8.39 -22.71 3.17
C ARG A 182 -6.94 -22.45 2.73
N MET A 183 -5.98 -23.16 3.31
CA MET A 183 -4.55 -23.03 2.95
C MET A 183 -4.28 -23.45 1.51
N GLU A 184 -4.95 -24.50 1.01
CA GLU A 184 -4.87 -24.91 -0.39
C GLU A 184 -5.31 -23.78 -1.33
N LYS A 185 -6.42 -23.11 -1.05
CA LYS A 185 -6.88 -21.93 -1.81
C LYS A 185 -5.86 -20.78 -1.77
N VAL A 186 -5.27 -20.50 -0.61
CA VAL A 186 -4.21 -19.48 -0.50
C VAL A 186 -3.06 -19.81 -1.44
N LEU A 187 -2.53 -21.04 -1.39
CA LEU A 187 -1.43 -21.45 -2.26
C LEU A 187 -1.81 -21.43 -3.75
N ASN A 188 -3.04 -21.82 -4.09
CA ASN A 188 -3.54 -21.78 -5.47
C ASN A 188 -3.61 -20.35 -6.02
N ILE A 189 -3.99 -19.37 -5.20
CA ILE A 189 -3.98 -17.95 -5.59
C ILE A 189 -2.52 -17.48 -5.77
N LEU A 190 -1.68 -17.68 -4.74
CA LEU A 190 -0.32 -17.14 -4.71
C LEU A 190 0.63 -17.79 -5.73
N ASN A 191 0.38 -19.05 -6.09
CA ASN A 191 1.14 -19.79 -7.11
C ASN A 191 0.32 -19.99 -8.40
N SER A 192 -0.72 -19.19 -8.62
CA SER A 192 -1.50 -19.24 -9.86
C SER A 192 -0.61 -18.95 -11.07
N GLU A 193 -0.93 -19.59 -12.20
CA GLU A 193 -0.19 -19.39 -13.45
C GLU A 193 -0.15 -17.91 -13.86
N ARG A 194 -1.28 -17.21 -13.71
CA ARG A 194 -1.37 -15.76 -13.99
C ARG A 194 -0.37 -14.97 -13.16
N LEU A 195 -0.32 -15.19 -11.84
CA LEU A 195 0.60 -14.47 -10.97
C LEU A 195 2.07 -14.84 -11.25
N GLU A 196 2.36 -16.11 -11.53
CA GLU A 196 3.71 -16.53 -11.95
C GLU A 196 4.15 -15.89 -13.27
N ASN A 197 3.24 -15.71 -14.22
CA ASN A 197 3.55 -15.04 -15.48
C ASN A 197 3.86 -13.54 -15.28
N LEU A 198 3.19 -12.85 -14.34
CA LEU A 198 3.59 -11.49 -13.95
C LEU A 198 4.99 -11.47 -13.32
N ILE A 199 5.35 -12.47 -12.50
CA ILE A 199 6.70 -12.58 -11.93
C ILE A 199 7.76 -12.83 -13.02
N LYS A 200 7.42 -13.56 -14.09
CA LYS A 200 8.31 -13.72 -15.24
C LYS A 200 8.58 -12.38 -15.93
N ILE A 201 7.54 -11.59 -16.23
CA ILE A 201 7.70 -10.24 -16.79
C ILE A 201 8.57 -9.38 -15.87
N ARG A 202 8.30 -9.42 -14.55
CA ARG A 202 9.12 -8.72 -13.56
C ARG A 202 10.59 -9.10 -13.68
N ASN A 203 10.91 -10.38 -13.82
CA ASN A 203 12.29 -10.86 -13.90
C ASN A 203 13.01 -10.38 -15.17
N GLU A 204 12.29 -10.25 -16.28
CA GLU A 204 12.81 -9.71 -17.55
C GLU A 204 12.97 -8.18 -17.55
N SER A 205 12.36 -7.48 -16.59
CA SER A 205 12.36 -6.01 -16.48
C SER A 205 13.49 -5.46 -15.59
N PRO A 206 13.76 -4.13 -15.62
CA PRO A 206 14.79 -3.46 -14.80
C PRO A 206 14.64 -3.64 -13.28
N VAL A 207 13.41 -3.73 -12.75
CA VAL A 207 13.20 -3.99 -11.31
C VAL A 207 13.56 -5.43 -10.92
N GLY A 208 13.77 -6.29 -11.91
CA GLY A 208 14.17 -7.68 -11.82
C GLY A 208 15.65 -7.92 -12.03
N HIS A 209 15.93 -8.68 -13.08
CA HIS A 209 17.29 -9.03 -13.48
C HIS A 209 17.54 -8.74 -14.97
N GLY A 210 16.53 -8.26 -15.70
CA GLY A 210 16.61 -7.93 -17.11
C GLY A 210 16.46 -6.43 -17.36
N PHE A 211 16.16 -6.08 -18.61
CA PHE A 211 16.10 -4.68 -19.08
C PHE A 211 14.90 -4.41 -20.01
N LYS A 212 13.95 -5.35 -20.11
CA LYS A 212 12.77 -5.22 -20.96
C LYS A 212 11.79 -4.22 -20.35
N GLY A 213 11.27 -3.31 -21.16
CA GLY A 213 10.15 -2.44 -20.78
C GLY A 213 8.88 -3.24 -20.50
N VAL A 214 7.94 -2.64 -19.78
CA VAL A 214 6.64 -3.26 -19.46
C VAL A 214 5.54 -2.27 -19.80
N SER A 215 4.61 -2.70 -20.63
CA SER A 215 3.42 -1.95 -21.04
C SER A 215 2.20 -2.39 -20.24
N LYS A 216 1.11 -1.62 -20.37
CA LYS A 216 -0.20 -2.01 -19.82
C LYS A 216 -0.70 -3.31 -20.45
N GLU A 217 -0.53 -3.42 -21.76
CA GLU A 217 -0.99 -4.54 -22.60
C GLU A 217 -0.34 -5.87 -22.16
N ASP A 218 0.93 -5.83 -21.75
CA ASP A 218 1.64 -7.00 -21.22
C ASP A 218 0.95 -7.56 -19.96
N ILE A 219 0.45 -6.66 -19.10
CA ILE A 219 -0.28 -7.01 -17.87
C ILE A 219 -1.70 -7.46 -18.23
N GLU A 220 -2.36 -6.74 -19.13
CA GLU A 220 -3.74 -7.02 -19.54
C GLU A 220 -3.90 -8.37 -20.24
N HIS A 221 -2.89 -8.81 -20.98
CA HIS A 221 -2.89 -10.12 -21.60
C HIS A 221 -2.95 -11.27 -20.57
N ILE A 222 -2.44 -11.06 -19.36
CA ILE A 222 -2.40 -12.07 -18.29
C ILE A 222 -3.59 -11.91 -17.34
N TYR A 223 -3.90 -10.66 -16.97
CA TYR A 223 -4.85 -10.38 -15.89
C TYR A 223 -6.15 -9.71 -16.34
N GLY A 224 -6.29 -9.30 -17.60
CA GLY A 224 -7.33 -8.35 -17.99
C GLY A 224 -7.07 -7.03 -17.26
N ASN A 225 -8.05 -6.47 -16.57
CA ASN A 225 -7.82 -5.24 -15.81
C ASN A 225 -6.69 -5.44 -14.75
N PRO A 226 -5.60 -4.65 -14.74
CA PRO A 226 -4.51 -4.78 -13.77
C PRO A 226 -4.98 -4.70 -12.30
N MET A 227 -6.08 -4.00 -12.03
CA MET A 227 -6.67 -3.91 -10.70
C MET A 227 -7.20 -5.26 -10.18
N GLU A 228 -7.51 -6.23 -11.05
CA GLU A 228 -7.91 -7.58 -10.61
C GLU A 228 -6.80 -8.29 -9.82
N VAL A 229 -5.54 -7.92 -10.03
CA VAL A 229 -4.40 -8.46 -9.26
C VAL A 229 -4.55 -8.13 -7.77
N THR A 230 -5.03 -6.93 -7.42
CA THR A 230 -5.22 -6.57 -6.01
C THR A 230 -6.30 -7.41 -5.35
N LYS A 231 -7.39 -7.73 -6.07
CA LYS A 231 -8.48 -8.58 -5.56
C LYS A 231 -8.02 -9.99 -5.21
N ASP A 232 -7.18 -10.61 -6.07
CA ASP A 232 -6.60 -11.93 -5.78
C ASP A 232 -5.74 -11.89 -4.50
N LEU A 233 -4.92 -10.85 -4.35
CA LEU A 233 -4.04 -10.71 -3.18
C LEU A 233 -4.81 -10.41 -1.90
N VAL A 234 -5.81 -9.53 -1.96
CA VAL A 234 -6.76 -9.29 -0.86
C VAL A 234 -7.44 -10.60 -0.47
N LYS A 235 -7.85 -11.40 -1.47
CA LYS A 235 -8.49 -12.68 -1.18
C LYS A 235 -7.56 -13.66 -0.47
N ALA A 236 -6.28 -13.69 -0.85
CA ALA A 236 -5.29 -14.49 -0.15
C ALA A 236 -5.10 -14.01 1.31
N CYS A 237 -5.07 -12.70 1.56
CA CYS A 237 -4.99 -12.13 2.90
C CYS A 237 -6.22 -12.48 3.76
N GLU A 238 -7.43 -12.34 3.22
CA GLU A 238 -8.67 -12.74 3.91
C GLU A 238 -8.63 -14.23 4.28
N LEU A 239 -8.16 -15.09 3.36
CA LEU A 239 -7.97 -16.52 3.60
C LEU A 239 -6.80 -16.81 4.56
N LEU A 240 -6.06 -15.82 5.02
CA LEU A 240 -5.06 -15.92 6.08
C LEU A 240 -5.51 -15.27 7.40
N ASP A 241 -6.77 -14.85 7.51
CA ASP A 241 -7.31 -14.09 8.66
C ASP A 241 -6.61 -12.73 8.84
N ILE A 242 -6.17 -12.12 7.75
CA ILE A 242 -5.55 -10.79 7.74
C ILE A 242 -6.59 -9.80 7.22
N GLY A 243 -7.07 -8.90 8.08
CA GLY A 243 -8.03 -7.86 7.73
C GLY A 243 -7.40 -6.76 6.87
N ILE A 244 -7.59 -6.82 5.55
CA ILE A 244 -7.10 -5.79 4.65
C ILE A 244 -8.04 -4.59 4.65
N LYS A 245 -7.49 -3.40 4.87
CA LYS A 245 -8.20 -2.12 4.74
C LYS A 245 -7.77 -1.49 3.42
N MET A 246 -8.75 -1.26 2.54
CA MET A 246 -8.55 -0.56 1.28
C MET A 246 -9.22 0.80 1.33
N ASP A 247 -8.89 1.62 0.33
CA ASP A 247 -9.42 2.96 0.07
C ASP A 247 -9.06 3.99 1.15
N LYS A 248 -7.98 3.74 1.90
CA LYS A 248 -7.42 4.67 2.90
C LYS A 248 -7.17 6.04 2.27
N TYR A 249 -6.47 6.05 1.14
CA TYR A 249 -6.10 7.28 0.46
C TYR A 249 -7.27 7.95 -0.24
N ASP A 250 -8.27 7.19 -0.69
CA ASP A 250 -9.51 7.75 -1.25
C ASP A 250 -10.28 8.52 -0.17
N HIS A 251 -10.46 7.91 1.00
CA HIS A 251 -11.09 8.58 2.13
C HIS A 251 -10.32 9.82 2.61
N ILE A 252 -8.99 9.79 2.56
CA ILE A 252 -8.18 10.96 2.90
C ILE A 252 -8.33 12.05 1.82
N ASN A 253 -8.38 11.67 0.54
CA ASN A 253 -8.61 12.61 -0.55
C ASN A 253 -9.99 13.28 -0.41
N ASP A 254 -11.03 12.55 -0.01
CA ASP A 254 -12.35 13.13 0.28
C ASP A 254 -12.27 14.19 1.40
N ILE A 255 -11.49 13.93 2.45
CA ILE A 255 -11.26 14.91 3.53
C ILE A 255 -10.48 16.12 3.02
N ALA A 256 -9.44 15.91 2.21
CA ALA A 256 -8.66 16.99 1.61
C ALA A 256 -9.55 17.89 0.74
N ILE A 257 -10.43 17.31 -0.08
CA ILE A 257 -11.40 18.04 -0.91
C ILE A 257 -12.34 18.89 -0.03
N GLN A 258 -12.81 18.35 1.10
CA GLN A 258 -13.63 19.13 2.04
C GLN A 258 -12.86 20.31 2.66
N LEU A 259 -11.57 20.12 2.98
CA LEU A 259 -10.72 21.17 3.54
C LEU A 259 -10.37 22.25 2.51
N ILE A 260 -10.17 21.87 1.24
CA ILE A 260 -9.96 22.81 0.13
C ILE A 260 -11.12 23.81 0.04
N GLY A 261 -12.35 23.37 0.29
CA GLY A 261 -13.53 24.25 0.30
C GLY A 261 -13.47 25.42 1.29
N SER A 262 -12.58 25.37 2.31
CA SER A 262 -12.34 26.51 3.21
C SER A 262 -11.39 27.57 2.66
N TYR A 263 -10.66 27.25 1.58
CA TYR A 263 -9.73 28.14 0.89
C TYR A 263 -10.30 28.68 -0.44
N THR A 264 -11.46 28.19 -0.86
CA THR A 264 -12.17 28.68 -2.05
C THR A 264 -12.71 30.09 -1.83
N LYS A 265 -12.40 31.02 -2.74
CA LYS A 265 -13.11 32.30 -2.81
C LYS A 265 -14.58 32.02 -3.15
N TYR A 266 -15.49 32.24 -2.21
CA TYR A 266 -16.88 32.52 -2.57
C TYR A 266 -16.86 33.84 -3.37
N GLN A 267 -17.02 33.76 -4.69
CA GLN A 267 -17.59 34.88 -5.43
C GLN A 267 -18.99 35.10 -4.85
N ARG A 268 -19.13 35.97 -3.84
CA ARG A 268 -20.40 36.67 -3.64
C ARG A 268 -20.67 37.33 -4.97
N GLY A 269 -21.66 36.81 -5.69
CA GLY A 269 -22.05 37.33 -6.99
C GLY A 269 -22.27 38.82 -6.90
N ASP A 270 -21.64 39.55 -7.80
CA ASP A 270 -22.19 40.78 -8.32
C ASP A 270 -23.65 40.51 -8.70
N GLY A 271 -24.57 41.15 -8.00
CA GLY A 271 -25.98 40.78 -8.04
C GLY A 271 -26.89 41.77 -7.33
N VAL A 272 -26.91 42.99 -7.85
CA VAL A 272 -28.01 43.98 -7.79
C VAL A 272 -28.30 44.62 -6.43
N SER A 273 -27.91 45.89 -6.31
CA SER A 273 -28.69 46.89 -5.59
C SER A 273 -28.72 48.16 -6.44
N GLU A 274 -29.95 48.62 -6.63
CA GLU A 274 -30.46 49.64 -7.57
C GLU A 274 -29.69 50.96 -7.66
#